data_AF-A0A2N0VCX3-F1
#
_entry.id   AF-A0A2N0VCX3-F1
#
_cell.length_a   1.000
_cell.length_b   1.000
_cell.length_c   1.000
_cell.angle_alpha   90.00
_cell.angle_beta   90.00
_cell.angle_gamma   90.00
#
_symmetry.space_group_name_H-M   'P 1'
#
loop_
_entity.id
_entity.type
_entity.pdbx_description
1 polymer ?
#
loop_
_entity_poly.entity_id
_entity_poly.type
_entity_poly.pdbx_seq_one_letter_code
_entity_poly.pdbx_strand_id
1 'polypeptide(L)'
;MRKLLSSAALLLIQACTTEKPLDNPINDTLIPFPVEQPLSCSFGNLELNDNVVVLAAGGGEGKELDFVIEQKSGNAAKKIDVAVNSIDKPVVLMLGTYNPTIWNIGWTPGTKILAVSVFGYHKQRVSGLPAGTPVLASSHDEGGPCELTALTNNKTGSNEDKQAQQLFNRPIAGFSRVSRGKVSIGAPIAYGVSLVTSNATPLESFREPNTPLAGSAGLEQALKENILRKATLNDVAEWTRLLKQKYAQMHKKPPDIPPYLDNAFMVLKEFVCPAGLYGSHSANFYVAKGVPYPKGDCGHSSIYDFNSMMLECSAGSACGEDILNGRIGAGAMRRMTTINSGPSKPGD
;
A
#
# COMPACT_ATOMS: atom_id res chain seq x y z
N MET A 1 42.90 29.30 63.60
CA MET A 1 41.90 28.63 64.47
C MET A 1 40.50 29.09 64.08
N ARG A 2 39.59 28.13 63.86
CA ARG A 2 38.12 28.17 64.02
C ARG A 2 37.34 29.32 63.32
N LYS A 3 36.56 28.98 62.27
CA LYS A 3 35.09 28.66 62.29
C LYS A 3 34.22 29.94 62.37
N LEU A 4 33.08 30.12 61.72
CA LEU A 4 32.27 29.50 60.65
C LEU A 4 30.97 30.38 60.60
N LEU A 5 30.18 30.29 59.53
CA LEU A 5 28.77 30.74 59.36
C LEU A 5 28.56 32.21 58.98
N SER A 6 27.60 32.61 58.14
CA SER A 6 26.64 31.93 57.24
C SER A 6 25.83 33.03 56.51
N SER A 7 25.26 32.66 55.37
CA SER A 7 24.06 33.27 54.73
C SER A 7 24.28 34.55 53.93
N ALA A 8 23.58 34.83 52.84
CA ALA A 8 22.86 34.05 51.83
C ALA A 8 22.48 35.09 50.74
N ALA A 9 22.61 34.69 49.47
CA ALA A 9 21.89 35.16 48.28
C ALA A 9 21.48 36.66 48.14
N LEU A 10 22.01 37.32 47.10
CA LEU A 10 21.15 38.11 46.21
C LEU A 10 21.67 38.11 44.76
N LEU A 11 20.69 38.09 43.86
CA LEU A 11 20.70 37.77 42.43
C LEU A 11 21.48 38.74 41.52
N LEU A 12 22.21 38.13 40.57
CA LEU A 12 22.10 38.30 39.11
C LEU A 12 21.54 39.62 38.56
N ILE A 13 22.40 40.40 37.90
CA ILE A 13 22.08 41.04 36.61
C ILE A 13 23.31 40.89 35.73
N GLN A 14 23.31 39.86 34.87
CA GLN A 14 24.25 39.79 33.76
C GLN A 14 23.43 39.47 32.51
N ALA A 15 23.57 40.38 31.53
CA ALA A 15 22.81 40.41 30.31
C ALA A 15 22.98 39.11 29.51
N CYS A 16 21.90 38.36 29.37
CA CYS A 16 21.78 37.39 28.30
C CYS A 16 21.25 38.13 27.08
N THR A 17 22.10 38.26 26.07
CA THR A 17 21.73 38.63 24.71
C THR A 17 20.60 37.71 24.24
N THR A 18 19.47 38.30 23.86
CA THR A 18 18.40 37.59 23.16
C THR A 18 18.91 37.22 21.77
N GLU A 19 19.46 36.02 21.62
CA GLU A 19 19.54 35.38 20.32
C GLU A 19 18.09 35.12 19.87
N LYS A 20 17.66 35.93 18.91
CA LYS A 20 16.44 35.71 18.15
C LYS A 20 16.56 34.32 17.52
N PRO A 21 15.60 33.40 17.72
CA PRO A 21 15.58 32.18 16.93
C PRO A 21 15.51 32.60 15.47
N LEU A 22 16.48 32.17 14.67
CA LEU A 22 16.30 32.15 13.22
C LEU A 22 15.15 31.18 12.98
N ASP A 23 13.94 31.72 12.86
CA ASP A 23 12.83 31.09 12.16
C ASP A 23 13.28 30.91 10.71
N ASN A 24 14.03 29.86 10.45
CA ASN A 24 14.24 29.35 9.11
C ASN A 24 12.96 28.57 8.80
N PRO A 25 12.07 29.05 7.91
CA PRO A 25 11.07 28.17 7.35
C PRO A 25 11.85 27.03 6.69
N ILE A 26 11.60 25.81 7.14
CA ILE A 26 12.03 24.60 6.44
C ILE A 26 11.50 24.79 5.03
N ASN A 27 12.42 25.02 4.10
CA ASN A 27 12.10 25.18 2.70
C ASN A 27 11.54 23.83 2.24
N ASP A 28 10.23 23.79 2.10
CA ASP A 28 9.40 22.62 1.79
C ASP A 28 9.57 22.24 0.31
N THR A 29 10.82 22.07 -0.11
CA THR A 29 11.22 21.83 -1.48
C THR A 29 12.03 20.55 -1.54
N LEU A 30 11.48 19.50 -0.92
CA LEU A 30 11.66 18.16 -1.46
C LEU A 30 10.84 18.13 -2.75
N ILE A 31 11.40 18.63 -3.85
CA ILE A 31 10.85 18.39 -5.18
C ILE A 31 10.96 16.87 -5.35
N PRO A 32 9.86 16.10 -5.31
CA PRO A 32 9.95 14.74 -5.79
C PRO A 32 10.29 14.90 -7.26
N PHE A 33 11.37 14.25 -7.71
CA PHE A 33 11.75 14.20 -9.12
C PHE A 33 10.47 14.21 -9.97
N PRO A 34 10.28 15.19 -10.88
CA PRO A 34 9.26 15.03 -11.88
C PRO A 34 9.79 13.91 -12.77
N VAL A 35 9.45 12.67 -12.42
CA VAL A 35 9.49 11.58 -13.36
C VAL A 35 8.35 11.91 -14.30
N GLU A 36 8.66 12.72 -15.31
CA GLU A 36 7.82 12.90 -16.47
C GLU A 36 7.46 11.48 -16.93
N GLN A 37 6.18 11.14 -16.87
CA GLN A 37 5.70 9.81 -17.23
C GLN A 37 6.26 9.48 -18.62
N PRO A 38 6.93 8.34 -18.80
CA PRO A 38 7.56 8.04 -20.07
C PRO A 38 6.48 8.03 -21.17
N LEU A 39 6.67 8.86 -22.21
CA LEU A 39 5.73 8.96 -23.33
C LEU A 39 5.77 7.73 -24.25
N SER A 40 6.79 6.89 -24.12
CA SER A 40 6.97 5.67 -24.89
C SER A 40 7.60 4.58 -24.05
N CYS A 41 7.36 3.32 -24.40
CA CYS A 41 7.97 2.19 -23.73
C CYS A 41 9.40 1.98 -24.24
N SER A 42 10.30 2.89 -23.84
CA SER A 42 11.72 2.90 -24.24
C SER A 42 12.54 3.75 -23.28
N PHE A 43 13.84 3.45 -23.15
CA PHE A 43 14.81 4.29 -22.44
C PHE A 43 15.42 5.39 -23.33
N GLY A 44 15.03 5.49 -24.60
CA GLY A 44 15.52 6.50 -25.55
C GLY A 44 16.99 6.30 -25.95
N ASN A 45 17.91 6.68 -25.07
CA ASN A 45 19.36 6.75 -25.32
C ASN A 45 20.17 5.75 -24.48
N LEU A 46 19.57 4.65 -24.02
CA LEU A 46 20.29 3.63 -23.25
C LEU A 46 21.15 2.78 -24.18
N GLU A 47 22.46 2.98 -24.12
CA GLU A 47 23.44 2.18 -24.86
C GLU A 47 23.88 0.97 -24.03
N LEU A 48 23.62 -0.24 -24.54
CA LEU A 48 24.00 -1.49 -23.89
C LEU A 48 25.03 -2.24 -24.75
N ASN A 49 26.17 -2.58 -24.15
CA ASN A 49 27.16 -3.45 -24.79
C ASN A 49 26.79 -4.93 -24.70
N ASP A 50 27.49 -5.77 -25.46
CA ASP A 50 27.24 -7.22 -25.56
C ASP A 50 27.39 -8.01 -24.27
N ASN A 51 28.07 -7.47 -23.26
CA ASN A 51 28.24 -8.13 -21.97
C ASN A 51 27.08 -7.87 -20.98
N VAL A 52 26.12 -7.00 -21.31
CA VAL A 52 24.97 -6.71 -20.44
C VAL A 52 23.98 -7.87 -20.42
N VAL A 53 23.46 -8.21 -19.24
CA VAL A 53 22.38 -9.21 -19.09
C VAL A 53 21.08 -8.59 -18.58
N VAL A 54 19.95 -9.09 -19.07
CA VAL A 54 18.62 -8.75 -18.56
C VAL A 54 18.25 -9.75 -17.49
N LEU A 55 18.05 -9.28 -16.26
CA LEU A 55 17.57 -10.10 -15.15
C LEU A 55 16.21 -9.60 -14.69
N ALA A 56 15.25 -10.52 -14.59
CA ALA A 56 13.89 -10.20 -14.28
C ALA A 56 13.46 -10.74 -12.91
N ALA A 57 12.51 -10.05 -12.28
CA ALA A 57 11.83 -10.57 -11.11
C ALA A 57 10.36 -10.17 -11.05
N GLY A 58 9.54 -11.07 -10.53
CA GLY A 58 8.12 -10.82 -10.40
C GLY A 58 7.38 -12.01 -9.80
N GLY A 59 6.07 -11.99 -9.95
CA GLY A 59 5.16 -12.89 -9.25
C GLY A 59 5.23 -12.72 -7.74
N GLY A 60 4.27 -13.29 -7.01
CA GLY A 60 4.24 -13.16 -5.54
C GLY A 60 3.88 -11.75 -5.07
N GLU A 61 4.05 -11.52 -3.77
CA GLU A 61 3.61 -10.29 -3.10
C GLU A 61 4.71 -9.66 -2.24
N GLY A 62 4.67 -8.34 -2.19
CA GLY A 62 5.47 -7.52 -1.29
C GLY A 62 4.94 -7.51 0.15
N LYS A 63 5.74 -6.96 1.07
CA LYS A 63 5.30 -6.65 2.43
C LYS A 63 4.48 -5.36 2.41
N GLU A 64 3.30 -5.35 3.00
CA GLU A 64 2.49 -4.13 3.11
C GLU A 64 3.20 -3.02 3.91
N LEU A 65 2.99 -1.78 3.45
CA LEU A 65 3.36 -0.54 4.11
C LEU A 65 2.09 0.11 4.69
N ASP A 66 2.28 1.03 5.61
CA ASP A 66 1.20 1.79 6.25
C ASP A 66 0.84 3.07 5.48
N PHE A 67 1.26 3.20 4.23
CA PHE A 67 0.95 4.34 3.38
C PHE A 67 0.69 3.90 1.94
N VAL A 68 0.20 4.82 1.13
CA VAL A 68 -0.02 4.60 -0.31
C VAL A 68 0.98 5.39 -1.15
N ILE A 69 1.25 4.89 -2.35
CA ILE A 69 1.92 5.63 -3.42
C ILE A 69 0.91 6.17 -4.45
N GLU A 70 -0.32 5.64 -4.41
CA GLU A 70 -1.52 6.16 -5.08
C GLU A 70 -2.79 5.74 -4.33
N GLN A 71 -3.76 6.65 -4.20
CA GLN A 71 -5.09 6.35 -3.65
C GLN A 71 -5.96 5.52 -4.61
N LYS A 72 -5.79 5.72 -5.92
CA LYS A 72 -6.67 5.13 -6.95
C LYS A 72 -6.75 3.60 -6.88
N SER A 73 -5.67 2.93 -6.49
CA SER A 73 -5.62 1.47 -6.41
C SER A 73 -6.51 0.87 -5.31
N GLY A 74 -6.96 1.70 -4.34
CA GLY A 74 -7.61 1.24 -3.12
C GLY A 74 -6.71 0.42 -2.19
N ASN A 75 -5.47 0.14 -2.58
CA ASN A 75 -4.56 -0.76 -1.88
C ASN A 75 -3.42 -0.02 -1.17
N ALA A 76 -2.98 -0.56 -0.04
CA ALA A 76 -1.75 -0.13 0.61
C ALA A 76 -0.55 -0.39 -0.30
N ALA A 77 0.45 0.50 -0.28
CA ALA A 77 1.70 0.24 -1.00
C ALA A 77 2.40 -1.00 -0.42
N LYS A 78 3.04 -1.78 -1.28
CA LYS A 78 3.86 -2.93 -0.89
C LYS A 78 5.33 -2.63 -1.10
N LYS A 79 6.20 -3.16 -0.24
CA LYS A 79 7.66 -3.12 -0.38
C LYS A 79 8.17 -4.50 -0.77
N ILE A 80 9.07 -4.54 -1.75
CA ILE A 80 9.87 -5.72 -2.07
C ILE A 80 11.34 -5.38 -1.88
N ASP A 81 12.01 -6.08 -0.97
CA ASP A 81 13.47 -5.95 -0.80
C ASP A 81 14.17 -6.80 -1.88
N VAL A 82 14.92 -6.13 -2.76
CA VAL A 82 15.62 -6.72 -3.89
C VAL A 82 17.11 -6.78 -3.58
N ALA A 83 17.71 -7.95 -3.67
CA ALA A 83 19.16 -8.15 -3.56
C ALA A 83 19.73 -8.55 -4.93
N VAL A 84 20.56 -7.71 -5.53
CA VAL A 84 21.15 -7.95 -6.85
C VAL A 84 22.61 -8.34 -6.72
N ASN A 85 23.01 -9.43 -7.37
CA ASN A 85 24.39 -9.89 -7.40
C ASN A 85 24.82 -10.30 -8.81
N SER A 86 25.60 -9.44 -9.46
CA SER A 86 26.17 -9.71 -10.77
C SER A 86 27.49 -8.97 -10.91
N ILE A 87 28.54 -9.58 -10.37
CA ILE A 87 29.88 -8.99 -10.33
C ILE A 87 30.58 -9.14 -11.69
N ASP A 88 30.27 -10.22 -12.42
CA ASP A 88 30.94 -10.55 -13.69
C ASP A 88 30.37 -9.77 -14.89
N LYS A 89 29.14 -9.28 -14.79
CA LYS A 89 28.41 -8.65 -15.90
C LYS A 89 27.56 -7.47 -15.41
N PRO A 90 27.58 -6.33 -16.12
CA PRO A 90 26.59 -5.29 -15.89
C PRO A 90 25.17 -5.82 -16.15
N VAL A 91 24.19 -5.30 -15.42
CA VAL A 91 22.80 -5.76 -15.52
C VAL A 91 21.83 -4.63 -15.81
N VAL A 92 20.77 -4.96 -16.52
CA VAL A 92 19.52 -4.20 -16.53
C VAL A 92 18.44 -5.04 -15.86
N LEU A 93 17.60 -4.38 -15.06
CA LEU A 93 16.58 -5.06 -14.27
C LEU A 93 15.19 -4.86 -14.87
N MET A 94 14.43 -5.93 -14.90
CA MET A 94 13.04 -5.94 -15.34
C MET A 94 12.16 -6.47 -14.21
N LEU A 95 11.42 -5.59 -13.52
CA LEU A 95 10.67 -5.96 -12.31
C LEU A 95 9.17 -5.75 -12.51
N GLY A 96 8.32 -6.59 -11.94
CA GLY A 96 6.89 -6.29 -11.98
C GLY A 96 5.98 -7.18 -11.16
N THR A 97 4.96 -6.56 -10.57
CA THR A 97 3.91 -7.17 -9.76
C THR A 97 2.58 -6.45 -10.00
N TYR A 98 1.47 -7.09 -9.63
CA TYR A 98 0.14 -6.51 -9.81
C TYR A 98 -0.13 -5.31 -8.88
N ASN A 99 0.18 -5.46 -7.59
CA ASN A 99 -0.11 -4.51 -6.51
C ASN A 99 0.76 -3.23 -6.57
N PRO A 100 0.30 -2.09 -5.99
CA PRO A 100 1.12 -0.88 -5.92
C PRO A 100 2.40 -1.18 -5.13
N THR A 101 3.57 -1.07 -5.76
CA THR A 101 4.80 -1.63 -5.21
C THR A 101 6.00 -0.68 -5.31
N ILE A 102 6.75 -0.58 -4.22
CA ILE A 102 8.08 0.02 -4.16
C ILE A 102 9.12 -1.10 -4.14
N TRP A 103 9.95 -1.14 -5.18
CA TRP A 103 11.11 -2.03 -5.27
C TRP A 103 12.29 -1.39 -4.55
N ASN A 104 12.67 -1.94 -3.40
CA ASN A 104 13.75 -1.44 -2.56
C ASN A 104 15.05 -2.18 -2.90
N ILE A 105 15.91 -1.54 -3.68
CA ILE A 105 17.06 -2.18 -4.32
C ILE A 105 18.33 -2.02 -3.48
N GLY A 106 18.95 -3.16 -3.19
CA GLY A 106 20.34 -3.26 -2.77
C GLY A 106 21.13 -4.21 -3.66
N TRP A 107 22.44 -4.00 -3.77
CA TRP A 107 23.33 -4.82 -4.59
C TRP A 107 24.64 -5.15 -3.89
N THR A 108 25.29 -6.23 -4.31
CA THR A 108 26.63 -6.57 -3.81
C THR A 108 27.69 -5.60 -4.36
N PRO A 109 28.76 -5.30 -3.60
CA PRO A 109 29.89 -4.52 -4.10
C PRO A 109 30.42 -5.07 -5.44
N GLY A 110 30.65 -4.18 -6.40
CA GLY A 110 31.10 -4.53 -7.75
C GLY A 110 29.96 -4.79 -8.76
N THR A 111 28.73 -5.04 -8.32
CA THR A 111 27.58 -5.12 -9.21
C THR A 111 27.29 -3.77 -9.86
N LYS A 112 27.10 -3.76 -11.19
CA LYS A 112 26.77 -2.56 -11.97
C LYS A 112 25.35 -2.66 -12.53
N ILE A 113 24.42 -1.88 -11.98
CA ILE A 113 23.04 -1.76 -12.49
C ILE A 113 22.99 -0.58 -13.46
N LEU A 114 22.69 -0.84 -14.73
CA LEU A 114 22.69 0.17 -15.79
C LEU A 114 21.33 0.84 -16.00
N ALA A 115 20.24 0.11 -15.78
CA ALA A 115 18.87 0.62 -15.87
C ALA A 115 17.90 -0.30 -15.15
N VAL A 116 16.75 0.24 -14.75
CA VAL A 116 15.66 -0.54 -14.13
C VAL A 116 14.34 -0.18 -14.78
N SER A 117 13.63 -1.18 -15.29
CA SER A 117 12.23 -1.04 -15.73
C SER A 117 11.30 -1.73 -14.76
N VAL A 118 10.21 -1.07 -14.37
CA VAL A 118 9.19 -1.61 -13.46
C VAL A 118 7.78 -1.55 -14.08
N PHE A 119 7.05 -2.66 -13.96
CA PHE A 119 5.74 -2.86 -14.58
C PHE A 119 4.69 -3.31 -13.57
N GLY A 120 3.45 -2.83 -13.73
CA GLY A 120 2.37 -3.21 -12.85
C GLY A 120 0.99 -2.85 -13.38
N TYR A 121 -0.04 -3.46 -12.81
CA TYR A 121 -1.40 -2.98 -12.99
C TYR A 121 -1.54 -1.66 -12.23
N HIS A 122 -1.17 -1.69 -10.96
CA HIS A 122 -1.04 -0.53 -10.10
C HIS A 122 0.37 0.06 -10.13
N LYS A 123 0.48 1.29 -9.62
CA LYS A 123 1.69 2.12 -9.62
C LYS A 123 2.92 1.42 -9.09
N GLN A 124 4.03 1.58 -9.80
CA GLN A 124 5.32 1.00 -9.45
C GLN A 124 6.36 2.07 -9.21
N ARG A 125 7.20 1.92 -8.18
CA ARG A 125 8.30 2.85 -7.87
C ARG A 125 9.57 2.10 -7.49
N VAL A 126 10.71 2.77 -7.59
CA VAL A 126 12.03 2.20 -7.30
C VAL A 126 12.76 3.08 -6.29
N SER A 127 13.21 2.45 -5.21
CA SER A 127 14.03 3.07 -4.16
C SER A 127 15.39 2.40 -4.09
N GLY A 128 16.36 3.08 -3.50
CA GLY A 128 17.68 2.52 -3.23
C GLY A 128 18.69 2.67 -4.36
N LEU A 129 18.35 3.30 -5.49
CA LEU A 129 19.27 3.47 -6.63
C LEU A 129 20.10 4.76 -6.54
N PRO A 130 21.32 4.78 -7.10
CA PRO A 130 22.11 6.01 -7.25
C PRO A 130 21.36 7.06 -8.09
N ALA A 131 21.61 8.33 -7.81
CA ALA A 131 21.12 9.41 -8.66
C ALA A 131 21.64 9.23 -10.10
N GLY A 132 20.76 9.38 -11.08
CA GLY A 132 21.10 9.24 -12.51
C GLY A 132 21.02 7.83 -13.08
N THR A 133 20.75 6.78 -12.27
CA THR A 133 20.39 5.48 -12.84
C THR A 133 19.05 5.59 -13.57
N PRO A 134 18.96 5.30 -14.88
CA PRO A 134 17.71 5.35 -15.63
C PRO A 134 16.66 4.40 -15.04
N VAL A 135 15.47 4.94 -14.77
CA VAL A 135 14.30 4.17 -14.34
C VAL A 135 13.15 4.40 -15.30
N LEU A 136 12.59 3.32 -15.83
CA LEU A 136 11.35 3.33 -16.61
C LEU A 136 10.24 2.72 -15.74
N ALA A 137 9.32 3.54 -15.25
CA ALA A 137 8.13 3.05 -14.55
C ALA A 137 6.92 3.12 -15.48
N SER A 138 6.20 2.02 -15.62
CA SER A 138 4.97 1.96 -16.40
C SER A 138 3.93 1.13 -15.68
N SER A 139 2.75 1.68 -15.47
CA SER A 139 1.62 0.95 -14.89
C SER A 139 0.31 1.27 -15.59
N HIS A 140 -0.58 0.28 -15.65
CA HIS A 140 -1.88 0.41 -16.31
C HIS A 140 -2.71 1.57 -15.76
N ASP A 141 -2.80 1.71 -14.44
CA ASP A 141 -3.61 2.75 -13.80
C ASP A 141 -3.10 4.18 -14.03
N GLU A 142 -1.81 4.32 -14.34
CA GLU A 142 -1.18 5.60 -14.72
C GLU A 142 -1.21 5.83 -16.25
N GLY A 143 -1.80 4.93 -17.04
CA GLY A 143 -1.79 5.00 -18.50
C GLY A 143 -0.39 4.81 -19.10
N GLY A 144 0.46 4.04 -18.41
CA GLY A 144 1.86 3.85 -18.79
C GLY A 144 2.01 3.23 -20.18
N PRO A 145 3.12 3.53 -20.88
CA PRO A 145 3.27 3.20 -22.30
C PRO A 145 3.61 1.73 -22.57
N CYS A 146 3.95 0.95 -21.55
CA CYS A 146 4.28 -0.47 -21.67
C CYS A 146 3.07 -1.35 -21.35
N GLU A 147 2.85 -2.41 -22.13
CA GLU A 147 1.66 -3.25 -22.07
C GLU A 147 1.63 -4.22 -20.87
N LEU A 148 2.79 -4.47 -20.24
CA LEU A 148 2.88 -5.43 -19.13
C LEU A 148 2.27 -4.89 -17.84
N THR A 149 1.43 -5.71 -17.20
CA THR A 149 0.79 -5.42 -15.91
C THR A 149 1.36 -6.24 -14.75
N ALA A 150 2.24 -7.19 -15.03
CA ALA A 150 3.05 -7.93 -14.07
C ALA A 150 4.12 -8.74 -14.82
N LEU A 151 5.13 -9.24 -14.10
CA LEU A 151 6.04 -10.28 -14.63
C LEU A 151 5.78 -11.60 -13.92
N THR A 152 5.60 -12.68 -14.68
CA THR A 152 5.26 -13.99 -14.09
C THR A 152 6.20 -15.11 -14.51
N ASN A 153 6.96 -14.91 -15.60
CA ASN A 153 7.83 -15.91 -16.19
C ASN A 153 8.89 -15.25 -17.10
N ASN A 154 9.79 -16.06 -17.65
CA ASN A 154 10.77 -15.69 -18.68
C ASN A 154 10.76 -16.67 -19.87
N LYS A 155 9.60 -17.20 -20.23
CA LYS A 155 9.52 -18.15 -21.34
C LYS A 155 9.82 -17.41 -22.65
N THR A 156 10.69 -17.97 -23.48
CA THR A 156 11.00 -17.40 -24.79
C THR A 156 9.73 -17.18 -25.61
N GLY A 157 9.59 -16.00 -26.21
CA GLY A 157 8.41 -15.60 -26.97
C GLY A 157 7.19 -15.19 -26.14
N SER A 158 7.27 -15.20 -24.79
CA SER A 158 6.24 -14.61 -23.94
C SER A 158 6.18 -13.09 -24.09
N ASN A 159 5.15 -12.46 -23.54
CA ASN A 159 5.06 -11.00 -23.54
C ASN A 159 6.20 -10.37 -22.71
N GLU A 160 6.63 -11.02 -21.62
CA GLU A 160 7.80 -10.57 -20.85
C GLU A 160 9.09 -10.61 -21.68
N ASP A 161 9.32 -11.70 -22.43
CA ASP A 161 10.49 -11.81 -23.31
C ASP A 161 10.44 -10.78 -24.46
N LYS A 162 9.27 -10.59 -25.09
CA LYS A 162 9.08 -9.55 -26.12
C LYS A 162 9.34 -8.14 -25.59
N GLN A 163 8.89 -7.85 -24.37
CA GLN A 163 9.14 -6.55 -23.75
C GLN A 163 10.61 -6.35 -23.43
N ALA A 164 11.32 -7.38 -22.97
CA ALA A 164 12.77 -7.34 -22.78
C ALA A 164 13.51 -7.08 -24.10
N GLN A 165 13.09 -7.73 -25.19
CA GLN A 165 13.62 -7.48 -26.52
C GLN A 165 13.37 -6.04 -26.98
N GLN A 166 12.17 -5.50 -26.75
CA GLN A 166 11.85 -4.11 -27.10
C GLN A 166 12.71 -3.11 -26.32
N LEU A 167 12.90 -3.31 -25.01
CA LEU A 167 13.58 -2.34 -24.14
C LEU A 167 15.09 -2.44 -24.19
N PHE A 168 15.63 -3.65 -24.35
CA PHE A 168 17.04 -3.94 -24.14
C PHE A 168 17.69 -4.68 -25.31
N ASN A 169 16.92 -5.01 -26.36
CA ASN A 169 17.36 -5.81 -27.51
C ASN A 169 18.02 -7.14 -27.10
N ARG A 170 17.52 -7.73 -26.00
CA ARG A 170 18.04 -8.94 -25.37
C ARG A 170 16.90 -9.74 -24.73
N PRO A 171 17.01 -11.08 -24.70
CA PRO A 171 16.07 -11.91 -23.96
C PRO A 171 16.32 -11.83 -22.45
N ILE A 172 15.35 -12.28 -21.66
CA ILE A 172 15.50 -12.41 -20.21
C ILE A 172 16.45 -13.59 -19.90
N ALA A 173 17.63 -13.30 -19.36
CA ALA A 173 18.64 -14.30 -19.05
C ALA A 173 18.36 -15.08 -17.75
N GLY A 174 17.59 -14.49 -16.84
CA GLY A 174 17.22 -15.13 -15.57
C GLY A 174 15.97 -14.49 -14.97
N PHE A 175 15.17 -15.31 -14.27
CA PHE A 175 13.94 -14.87 -13.61
C PHE A 175 13.89 -15.36 -12.17
N SER A 176 13.66 -14.44 -11.25
CA SER A 176 13.47 -14.74 -9.83
C SER A 176 12.05 -14.44 -9.38
N ARG A 177 11.45 -15.38 -8.64
CA ARG A 177 10.12 -15.17 -8.06
C ARG A 177 10.22 -14.44 -6.73
N VAL A 178 9.37 -13.43 -6.52
CA VAL A 178 9.28 -12.79 -5.20
C VAL A 178 8.67 -13.76 -4.20
N SER A 179 9.26 -13.81 -3.01
CA SER A 179 8.76 -14.63 -1.91
C SER A 179 8.88 -13.85 -0.61
N ARG A 180 7.75 -13.75 0.12
CA ARG A 180 7.68 -13.07 1.43
C ARG A 180 8.26 -11.65 1.40
N GLY A 181 7.92 -10.88 0.36
CA GLY A 181 8.41 -9.52 0.15
C GLY A 181 9.90 -9.37 -0.12
N LYS A 182 10.58 -10.43 -0.56
CA LYS A 182 12.01 -10.42 -0.88
C LYS A 182 12.28 -11.14 -2.19
N VAL A 183 13.36 -10.74 -2.87
CA VAL A 183 13.88 -11.46 -4.04
C VAL A 183 15.39 -11.27 -4.17
N SER A 184 16.09 -12.36 -4.52
CA SER A 184 17.51 -12.31 -4.91
C SER A 184 17.62 -12.52 -6.41
N ILE A 185 18.38 -11.67 -7.09
CA ILE A 185 18.53 -11.65 -8.54
C ILE A 185 20.01 -11.82 -8.91
N GLY A 186 20.30 -12.74 -9.82
CA GLY A 186 21.66 -13.05 -10.26
C GLY A 186 22.30 -14.20 -9.48
N ALA A 187 23.60 -14.12 -9.24
CA ALA A 187 24.37 -15.19 -8.59
C ALA A 187 24.07 -15.28 -7.08
N PRO A 188 24.26 -16.44 -6.44
CA PRO A 188 24.12 -16.58 -4.99
C PRO A 188 24.99 -15.57 -4.23
N ILE A 189 24.42 -14.94 -3.19
CA ILE A 189 25.13 -14.00 -2.34
C ILE A 189 25.76 -14.77 -1.18
N ALA A 190 27.08 -14.64 -1.01
CA ALA A 190 27.79 -15.28 0.09
C ALA A 190 27.33 -14.73 1.46
N TYR A 191 27.38 -15.60 2.47
CA TYR A 191 27.03 -15.21 3.83
C TYR A 191 27.93 -14.07 4.33
N GLY A 192 27.34 -13.10 5.02
CA GLY A 192 28.05 -11.93 5.57
C GLY A 192 28.31 -10.79 4.59
N VAL A 193 28.00 -10.95 3.29
CA VAL A 193 28.10 -9.84 2.33
C VAL A 193 26.99 -8.82 2.62
N SER A 194 27.40 -7.59 2.91
CA SER A 194 26.48 -6.46 3.07
C SER A 194 26.12 -5.87 1.71
N LEU A 195 24.84 -5.55 1.54
CA LEU A 195 24.37 -4.88 0.33
C LEU A 195 24.65 -3.37 0.40
N VAL A 196 25.02 -2.82 -0.74
CA VAL A 196 25.06 -1.38 -1.00
C VAL A 196 23.68 -0.94 -1.45
N THR A 197 23.23 0.21 -0.96
CA THR A 197 22.01 0.91 -1.39
C THR A 197 22.25 2.41 -1.33
N SER A 198 21.47 3.17 -2.09
CA SER A 198 21.57 4.63 -2.18
C SER A 198 20.36 5.30 -1.54
N ASN A 199 20.62 6.34 -0.76
CA ASN A 199 19.57 7.17 -0.13
C ASN A 199 19.05 8.28 -1.05
N ALA A 200 19.42 8.30 -2.34
CA ALA A 200 18.97 9.32 -3.28
C ALA A 200 17.46 9.29 -3.55
N THR A 201 16.85 8.11 -3.45
CA THR A 201 15.40 7.90 -3.54
C THR A 201 14.93 7.08 -2.32
N PRO A 202 14.78 7.71 -1.15
CA PRO A 202 14.34 7.00 0.05
C PRO A 202 12.90 6.52 -0.11
N LEU A 203 12.56 5.40 0.51
CA LEU A 203 11.26 4.74 0.35
C LEU A 203 10.08 5.67 0.68
N GLU A 204 10.21 6.47 1.72
CA GLU A 204 9.19 7.38 2.23
C GLU A 204 8.91 8.55 1.27
N SER A 205 9.84 8.86 0.36
CA SER A 205 9.65 9.92 -0.65
C SER A 205 8.53 9.62 -1.65
N PHE A 206 8.09 8.36 -1.74
CA PHE A 206 6.99 7.95 -2.61
C PHE A 206 5.62 8.02 -1.94
N ARG A 207 5.56 8.30 -0.64
CA ARG A 207 4.28 8.43 0.07
C ARG A 207 3.46 9.56 -0.55
N GLU A 208 2.21 9.27 -0.87
CA GLU A 208 1.30 10.29 -1.36
C GLU A 208 0.95 11.27 -0.24
N PRO A 209 1.20 12.59 -0.42
CA PRO A 209 0.96 13.57 0.61
C PRO A 209 -0.55 13.71 0.90
N ASN A 210 -0.88 14.15 2.12
CA ASN A 210 -2.27 14.42 2.55
C ASN A 210 -3.21 13.20 2.46
N THR A 211 -2.65 12.00 2.43
CA THR A 211 -3.42 10.75 2.49
C THR A 211 -3.42 10.16 3.89
N PRO A 212 -4.53 9.54 4.33
CA PRO A 212 -4.54 8.78 5.57
C PRO A 212 -3.51 7.65 5.50
N LEU A 213 -3.01 7.20 6.66
CA LEU A 213 -2.31 5.93 6.73
C LEU A 213 -3.20 4.80 6.19
N ALA A 214 -2.59 3.78 5.62
CA ALA A 214 -3.30 2.64 5.05
C ALA A 214 -3.73 1.63 6.12
N GLY A 215 -4.75 0.85 5.80
CA GLY A 215 -5.25 -0.27 6.60
C GLY A 215 -5.61 0.10 8.03
N SER A 216 -5.31 -0.81 8.96
CA SER A 216 -5.59 -0.63 10.40
C SER A 216 -4.88 0.59 11.00
N ALA A 217 -3.70 0.96 10.51
CA ALA A 217 -2.98 2.15 11.00
C ALA A 217 -3.78 3.44 10.72
N GLY A 218 -4.44 3.54 9.56
CA GLY A 218 -5.35 4.63 9.24
C GLY A 218 -6.57 4.67 10.16
N LEU A 219 -7.16 3.52 10.47
CA LEU A 219 -8.29 3.43 11.40
C LEU A 219 -7.89 3.85 12.82
N GLU A 220 -6.72 3.41 13.29
CA GLU A 220 -6.17 3.80 14.59
C GLU A 220 -5.87 5.29 14.68
N GLN A 221 -5.33 5.88 13.61
CA GLN A 221 -5.11 7.32 13.54
C GLN A 221 -6.45 8.07 13.64
N ALA A 222 -7.45 7.66 12.86
CA ALA A 222 -8.76 8.31 12.86
C ALA A 222 -9.50 8.18 14.21
N LEU A 223 -9.29 7.08 14.95
CA LEU A 223 -9.73 6.93 16.34
C LEU A 223 -9.06 7.96 17.27
N LYS A 224 -7.72 8.09 17.18
CA LYS A 224 -6.95 9.03 18.01
C LYS A 224 -7.37 10.48 17.76
N GLU A 225 -7.71 10.82 16.52
CA GLU A 225 -8.14 12.15 16.09
C GLU A 225 -9.63 12.44 16.35
N ASN A 226 -10.36 11.49 16.94
CA ASN A 226 -11.81 11.56 17.17
C ASN A 226 -12.60 11.83 15.87
N ILE A 227 -12.08 11.38 14.73
CA ILE A 227 -12.82 11.29 13.46
C ILE A 227 -13.72 10.06 13.51
N LEU A 228 -13.19 8.97 14.08
CA LEU A 228 -13.92 7.75 14.40
C LEU A 228 -14.05 7.59 15.92
N ARG A 229 -15.10 6.88 16.33
CA ARG A 229 -15.12 6.13 17.59
C ARG A 229 -15.52 4.68 17.30
N LYS A 230 -15.26 3.76 18.24
CA LYS A 230 -15.85 2.42 18.14
C LYS A 230 -17.38 2.52 18.13
N ALA A 231 -18.01 1.76 17.23
CA ALA A 231 -19.46 1.63 17.23
C ALA A 231 -19.90 0.85 18.46
N THR A 232 -21.14 1.09 18.88
CA THR A 232 -21.77 0.48 20.04
C THR A 232 -23.03 -0.27 19.61
N LEU A 233 -23.52 -1.14 20.49
CA LEU A 233 -24.83 -1.80 20.27
C LEU A 233 -25.97 -0.79 20.10
N ASN A 234 -25.87 0.40 20.71
CA ASN A 234 -26.87 1.44 20.54
C ASN A 234 -26.87 2.01 19.11
N ASP A 235 -25.71 2.14 18.47
CA ASP A 235 -25.62 2.64 17.10
C ASP A 235 -26.31 1.67 16.12
N VAL A 236 -26.04 0.38 16.30
CA VAL A 236 -26.65 -0.74 15.56
C VAL A 236 -28.17 -0.77 15.74
N ALA A 237 -28.63 -0.68 17.00
CA ALA A 237 -30.04 -0.70 17.34
C ALA A 237 -30.77 0.52 16.75
N GLU A 238 -30.16 1.70 16.85
CA GLU A 238 -30.73 2.94 16.34
C GLU A 238 -30.83 2.94 14.82
N TRP A 239 -29.76 2.52 14.13
CA TRP A 239 -29.78 2.33 12.68
C TRP A 239 -30.93 1.41 12.24
N THR A 240 -31.03 0.24 12.90
CA THR A 240 -32.08 -0.75 12.62
C THR A 240 -33.48 -0.17 12.83
N ARG A 241 -33.67 0.59 13.91
CA ARG A 241 -34.93 1.23 14.25
C ARG A 241 -35.34 2.25 13.19
N LEU A 242 -34.41 3.12 12.79
CA LEU A 242 -34.65 4.15 11.76
C LEU A 242 -34.91 3.53 10.38
N LEU A 243 -34.19 2.46 10.02
CA LEU A 243 -34.40 1.74 8.77
C LEU A 243 -35.81 1.13 8.72
N LYS A 244 -36.23 0.45 9.80
CA LYS A 244 -37.60 -0.09 9.92
C LYS A 244 -38.66 0.99 9.77
N GLN A 245 -38.45 2.16 10.39
CA GLN A 245 -39.37 3.29 10.27
C GLN A 245 -39.48 3.80 8.84
N LYS A 246 -38.35 4.01 8.14
CA LYS A 246 -38.33 4.41 6.72
C LYS A 246 -39.10 3.43 5.83
N TYR A 247 -38.89 2.12 6.00
CA TYR A 247 -39.58 1.10 5.21
C TYR A 247 -41.07 0.98 5.55
N ALA A 248 -41.44 1.12 6.81
CA ALA A 248 -42.84 1.17 7.22
C ALA A 248 -43.58 2.35 6.57
N GLN A 249 -42.97 3.53 6.48
CA GLN A 249 -43.53 4.69 5.78
C GLN A 249 -43.71 4.45 4.27
N MET A 250 -42.88 3.61 3.67
CA MET A 250 -43.00 3.19 2.27
C MET A 250 -43.98 2.02 2.07
N HIS A 251 -44.62 1.51 3.12
CA HIS A 251 -45.40 0.26 3.11
C HIS A 251 -44.61 -0.94 2.54
N LYS A 252 -43.30 -0.98 2.79
CA LYS A 252 -42.39 -2.05 2.36
C LYS A 252 -41.76 -2.75 3.57
N LYS A 253 -41.34 -4.00 3.39
CA LYS A 253 -40.51 -4.71 4.39
C LYS A 253 -39.06 -4.23 4.25
N PRO A 254 -38.36 -3.90 5.35
CA PRO A 254 -36.94 -3.61 5.28
C PRO A 254 -36.15 -4.84 4.81
N PRO A 255 -35.01 -4.65 4.14
CA PRO A 255 -34.13 -5.75 3.80
C PRO A 255 -33.63 -6.40 5.09
N ASP A 256 -33.52 -7.73 5.08
CA ASP A 256 -33.06 -8.52 6.22
C ASP A 256 -31.52 -8.53 6.24
N ILE A 257 -30.95 -7.38 6.60
CA ILE A 257 -29.50 -7.20 6.64
C ILE A 257 -29.10 -6.98 8.10
N PRO A 258 -28.43 -7.95 8.74
CA PRO A 258 -28.00 -7.77 10.11
C PRO A 258 -26.87 -6.72 10.14
N PRO A 259 -27.03 -5.62 10.88
CA PRO A 259 -25.93 -4.70 11.12
C PRO A 259 -24.82 -5.39 11.93
N TYR A 260 -23.58 -5.27 11.49
CA TYR A 260 -22.42 -5.90 12.12
C TYR A 260 -21.74 -4.93 13.09
N LEU A 261 -21.35 -5.45 14.26
CA LEU A 261 -20.55 -4.72 15.25
C LEU A 261 -19.06 -5.13 15.21
N ASP A 262 -18.72 -6.18 14.46
CA ASP A 262 -17.32 -6.57 14.30
C ASP A 262 -16.58 -5.53 13.45
N ASN A 263 -15.36 -5.20 13.88
CA ASN A 263 -14.55 -4.10 13.34
C ASN A 263 -15.36 -2.84 12.96
N ALA A 264 -16.27 -2.42 13.86
CA ALA A 264 -17.24 -1.36 13.58
C ALA A 264 -16.88 -0.01 14.22
N PHE A 265 -17.16 1.06 13.48
CA PHE A 265 -16.84 2.44 13.85
C PHE A 265 -18.01 3.37 13.54
N MET A 266 -18.23 4.36 14.40
CA MET A 266 -19.07 5.52 14.09
C MET A 266 -18.18 6.63 13.55
N VAL A 267 -18.53 7.15 12.38
CA VAL A 267 -17.89 8.29 11.72
C VAL A 267 -18.51 9.57 12.25
N LEU A 268 -17.69 10.39 12.90
CA LEU A 268 -18.12 11.59 13.63
C LEU A 268 -17.82 12.89 12.89
N LYS A 269 -16.90 12.85 11.93
CA LYS A 269 -16.41 13.99 11.14
C LYS A 269 -16.13 13.55 9.70
N GLU A 270 -15.79 14.49 8.83
CA GLU A 270 -15.32 14.17 7.48
C GLU A 270 -14.19 13.12 7.54
N PHE A 271 -14.34 12.06 6.75
CA PHE A 271 -13.50 10.88 6.80
C PHE A 271 -13.13 10.43 5.38
N VAL A 272 -11.85 10.12 5.20
CA VAL A 272 -11.33 9.46 4.00
C VAL A 272 -11.00 8.03 4.40
N CYS A 273 -11.58 7.06 3.71
CA CYS A 273 -11.31 5.66 3.97
C CYS A 273 -9.81 5.35 3.75
N PRO A 274 -9.14 4.74 4.73
CA PRO A 274 -7.81 4.16 4.53
C PRO A 274 -7.83 3.15 3.37
N ALA A 275 -6.86 3.25 2.47
CA ALA A 275 -6.64 2.20 1.48
C ALA A 275 -6.26 0.87 2.16
N GLY A 276 -6.60 -0.27 1.58
CA GLY A 276 -6.24 -1.59 2.09
C GLY A 276 -7.28 -2.23 3.03
N LEU A 277 -8.50 -1.69 3.12
CA LEU A 277 -9.59 -2.25 3.92
C LEU A 277 -10.31 -3.41 3.21
N TYR A 278 -9.55 -4.40 2.74
CA TYR A 278 -10.07 -5.61 2.07
C TYR A 278 -9.96 -6.84 2.98
N GLY A 279 -10.79 -7.84 2.72
CA GLY A 279 -10.75 -9.13 3.42
C GLY A 279 -10.88 -8.98 4.94
N SER A 280 -9.93 -9.53 5.69
CA SER A 280 -9.91 -9.45 7.17
C SER A 280 -9.67 -8.05 7.72
N HIS A 281 -9.28 -7.09 6.88
CA HIS A 281 -9.09 -5.69 7.27
C HIS A 281 -10.31 -4.81 6.94
N SER A 282 -11.37 -5.38 6.34
CA SER A 282 -12.62 -4.64 6.11
C SER A 282 -13.26 -4.18 7.42
N ALA A 283 -13.98 -3.06 7.35
CA ALA A 283 -14.61 -2.43 8.51
C ALA A 283 -16.10 -2.14 8.27
N ASN A 284 -16.81 -1.85 9.35
CA ASN A 284 -18.20 -1.40 9.30
C ASN A 284 -18.29 0.06 9.75
N PHE A 285 -18.68 0.95 8.86
CA PHE A 285 -18.77 2.39 9.14
C PHE A 285 -20.22 2.82 9.30
N TYR A 286 -20.56 3.36 10.46
CA TYR A 286 -21.83 4.03 10.71
C TYR A 286 -21.60 5.53 10.56
N VAL A 287 -22.18 6.18 9.56
CA VAL A 287 -21.97 7.61 9.30
C VAL A 287 -22.99 8.40 10.11
N ALA A 288 -22.53 9.21 11.06
CA ALA A 288 -23.44 9.98 11.91
C ALA A 288 -24.25 11.00 11.10
N LYS A 289 -25.44 11.31 11.59
CA LYS A 289 -26.31 12.31 10.95
C LYS A 289 -25.61 13.68 10.89
N GLY A 290 -25.63 14.32 9.72
CA GLY A 290 -24.96 15.58 9.43
C GLY A 290 -23.49 15.43 9.01
N VAL A 291 -22.91 14.24 9.08
CA VAL A 291 -21.54 13.97 8.62
C VAL A 291 -21.57 13.60 7.13
N PRO A 292 -20.69 14.16 6.28
CA PRO A 292 -20.60 13.79 4.88
C PRO A 292 -20.27 12.30 4.67
N TYR A 293 -20.68 11.77 3.52
CA TYR A 293 -20.33 10.41 3.10
C TYR A 293 -18.79 10.24 3.03
N PRO A 294 -18.22 9.12 3.49
CA PRO A 294 -16.78 8.86 3.41
C PRO A 294 -16.24 9.00 1.98
N LYS A 295 -15.06 9.59 1.85
CA LYS A 295 -14.34 9.71 0.57
C LYS A 295 -13.34 8.57 0.40
N GLY A 296 -12.86 8.37 -0.83
CA GLY A 296 -11.86 7.35 -1.17
C GLY A 296 -12.47 5.96 -1.35
N ASP A 297 -11.60 4.97 -1.56
CA ASP A 297 -12.01 3.56 -1.67
C ASP A 297 -12.00 2.91 -0.28
N CYS A 298 -13.17 2.46 0.17
CA CYS A 298 -13.35 1.79 1.46
C CYS A 298 -13.13 0.27 1.40
N GLY A 299 -12.64 -0.25 0.29
CA GLY A 299 -12.34 -1.67 0.09
C GLY A 299 -13.59 -2.53 0.21
N HIS A 300 -13.52 -3.64 0.96
CA HIS A 300 -14.67 -4.51 1.25
C HIS A 300 -15.49 -4.06 2.47
N SER A 301 -15.34 -2.80 2.91
CA SER A 301 -16.08 -2.28 4.06
C SER A 301 -17.55 -2.05 3.74
N SER A 302 -18.37 -2.02 4.78
CA SER A 302 -19.79 -1.64 4.69
C SER A 302 -20.02 -0.25 5.28
N ILE A 303 -20.89 0.54 4.66
CA ILE A 303 -21.20 1.91 5.07
C ILE A 303 -22.71 2.04 5.33
N TYR A 304 -23.05 2.32 6.59
CA TYR A 304 -24.40 2.55 7.09
C TYR A 304 -24.61 4.06 7.31
N ASP A 305 -25.24 4.76 6.37
CA ASP A 305 -25.33 6.23 6.38
C ASP A 305 -26.63 6.80 6.99
N PHE A 306 -26.55 7.43 8.18
CA PHE A 306 -27.72 8.02 8.89
C PHE A 306 -28.37 9.19 8.19
N ASN A 307 -27.75 9.76 7.17
CA ASN A 307 -28.35 10.83 6.38
C ASN A 307 -29.35 10.27 5.37
N SER A 308 -28.91 9.32 4.54
CA SER A 308 -29.72 8.73 3.48
C SER A 308 -30.53 7.52 3.94
N MET A 309 -30.18 6.94 5.10
CA MET A 309 -30.63 5.63 5.54
C MET A 309 -30.38 4.57 4.45
N MET A 310 -29.18 4.60 3.87
CA MET A 310 -28.69 3.63 2.90
C MET A 310 -27.56 2.80 3.49
N LEU A 311 -27.49 1.55 3.03
CA LEU A 311 -26.36 0.66 3.25
C LEU A 311 -25.64 0.46 1.92
N GLU A 312 -24.37 0.82 1.88
CA GLU A 312 -23.46 0.46 0.79
C GLU A 312 -22.58 -0.70 1.23
N CYS A 313 -22.51 -1.72 0.38
CA CYS A 313 -21.62 -2.85 0.57
C CYS A 313 -20.81 -3.03 -0.71
N SER A 314 -19.49 -2.88 -0.60
CA SER A 314 -18.59 -3.17 -1.71
C SER A 314 -18.52 -4.68 -1.95
N ALA A 315 -18.44 -5.08 -3.22
CA ALA A 315 -18.40 -6.47 -3.65
C ALA A 315 -17.35 -7.28 -2.85
N GLY A 316 -17.80 -8.31 -2.13
CA GLY A 316 -16.96 -9.12 -1.23
C GLY A 316 -17.47 -9.16 0.21
N SER A 317 -18.19 -8.14 0.64
CA SER A 317 -19.04 -8.19 1.85
C SER A 317 -20.40 -8.80 1.50
N ALA A 318 -21.00 -9.53 2.43
CA ALA A 318 -22.24 -10.32 2.23
C ALA A 318 -23.51 -9.46 2.07
N CYS A 319 -23.44 -8.35 1.35
CA CYS A 319 -24.58 -7.53 0.97
C CYS A 319 -24.47 -7.07 -0.48
N GLY A 320 -24.24 -8.02 -1.39
CA GLY A 320 -24.41 -7.79 -2.82
C GLY A 320 -25.84 -7.35 -3.16
N GLU A 321 -26.02 -6.73 -4.34
CA GLU A 321 -27.31 -6.27 -4.87
C GLU A 321 -28.44 -7.29 -4.76
N ASP A 322 -28.13 -8.58 -4.74
CA ASP A 322 -29.10 -9.66 -4.59
C ASP A 322 -29.82 -9.67 -3.23
N ILE A 323 -29.22 -9.14 -2.15
CA ILE A 323 -29.91 -8.99 -0.86
C ILE A 323 -30.78 -7.72 -0.85
N LEU A 324 -30.29 -6.62 -1.45
CA LEU A 324 -31.06 -5.38 -1.61
C LEU A 324 -32.27 -5.56 -2.54
N ASN A 325 -32.17 -6.45 -3.53
CA ASN A 325 -33.23 -6.83 -4.45
C ASN A 325 -34.09 -8.02 -3.99
N GLY A 326 -33.85 -8.56 -2.78
CA GLY A 326 -34.63 -9.67 -2.22
C GLY A 326 -34.51 -11.01 -2.97
N ARG A 327 -33.43 -11.20 -3.73
CA ARG A 327 -33.17 -12.40 -4.55
C ARG A 327 -32.51 -13.54 -3.79
N ILE A 328 -31.93 -13.30 -2.61
CA ILE A 328 -31.39 -14.36 -1.74
C ILE A 328 -32.11 -14.33 -0.39
N GLY A 329 -32.98 -15.31 -0.16
CA GLY A 329 -33.54 -15.59 1.16
C GLY A 329 -32.61 -16.51 1.96
N ALA A 330 -32.29 -16.10 3.20
CA ALA A 330 -31.81 -16.79 4.42
C ALA A 330 -31.17 -18.22 4.43
N GLY A 331 -30.86 -18.87 3.30
CA GLY A 331 -30.44 -20.28 3.24
C GLY A 331 -29.01 -20.52 2.76
N ALA A 332 -28.26 -19.48 2.38
CA ALA A 332 -26.93 -19.63 1.78
C ALA A 332 -25.76 -19.45 2.77
N MET A 333 -26.00 -19.48 4.09
CA MET A 333 -24.91 -19.71 5.06
C MET A 333 -24.47 -21.18 4.99
N ARG A 334 -23.62 -21.51 4.02
CA ARG A 334 -22.89 -22.78 4.06
C ARG A 334 -21.79 -22.70 5.13
N ARG A 335 -22.01 -23.43 6.21
CA ARG A 335 -21.03 -24.11 7.08
C ARG A 335 -19.56 -23.76 6.82
N MET A 336 -18.99 -22.90 7.65
CA MET A 336 -17.59 -23.07 8.06
C MET A 336 -17.60 -23.78 9.41
N THR A 337 -17.73 -25.10 9.36
CA THR A 337 -17.41 -25.97 10.49
C THR A 337 -15.90 -26.22 10.43
N THR A 338 -15.24 -25.89 11.53
CA THR A 338 -13.91 -26.33 11.97
C THR A 338 -13.36 -27.57 11.25
N ILE A 339 -12.22 -27.43 10.58
CA ILE A 339 -11.37 -28.57 10.21
C ILE A 339 -10.20 -28.59 11.18
N ASN A 340 -10.32 -29.41 12.22
CA ASN A 340 -9.17 -29.90 12.97
C ASN A 340 -9.50 -31.30 13.51
N SER A 341 -8.80 -32.29 12.94
CA SER A 341 -8.40 -33.61 13.47
C SER A 341 -8.63 -34.74 12.44
N GLY A 342 -7.55 -35.27 11.86
CA GLY A 342 -7.58 -36.56 11.17
C GLY A 342 -7.64 -37.74 12.17
N PRO A 343 -7.16 -38.93 11.79
CA PRO A 343 -7.51 -39.76 10.65
C PRO A 343 -8.35 -40.98 11.10
N SER A 344 -9.21 -41.53 10.23
CA SER A 344 -9.80 -42.86 10.46
C SER A 344 -10.14 -43.59 9.15
N LYS A 345 -9.29 -44.56 8.78
CA LYS A 345 -9.75 -45.90 8.34
C LYS A 345 -9.90 -46.75 9.63
N PRO A 346 -10.72 -47.83 9.72
CA PRO A 346 -10.97 -48.86 8.69
C PRO A 346 -12.40 -49.49 8.64
N GLY A 347 -12.59 -50.47 7.73
CA GLY A 347 -13.68 -51.48 7.68
C GLY A 347 -14.87 -51.08 6.80
N ASP A 348 -15.35 -51.84 5.80
CA ASP A 348 -15.13 -53.22 5.32
C ASP A 348 -14.91 -53.26 3.81
#